data_AF-A0A2D6K8I7-F1
#
_entry.id   AF-A0A2D6K8I7-F1
#
_cell.length_a   1.000
_cell.length_b   1.000
_cell.length_c   1.000
_cell.angle_alpha   90.00
_cell.angle_beta   90.00
_cell.angle_gamma   90.00
#
_symmetry.space_group_name_H-M   'P 1'
#
loop_
_entity.id
_entity.type
_entity.pdbx_description
1 polymer ?
#
loop_
_entity_poly.entity_id
_entity_poly.type
_entity_poly.pdbx_seq_one_letter_code
_entity_poly.pdbx_strand_id
1 'polypeptide(L)'
;MRTACCDGCRKVERNNRALNREVNRIKSWIRRAEKQTAPLSVSGLVVGGLIAVIIVVVVAIGFGAHLENKKQAFIDGSQDSTSTRTDQPESFRQSQEKHKREVKALQDEVERLKAAVSNLKTERGRLVSDRNQLKVKISALQAQTLSIADSSTDLAQAADENQKLVEDNKGLREQVKRLEGRAGEQEAKEGEPKQQRAIAGLAPTPPALPVDRTQTTAQPLETYQDWGLRCLGQESGEQGQCYIYQNLIDPELGRLLGLLIGHSKQGSGLVAVITFSLAVGPQLQKGLELQIDSNKKSREEIKFDRCSTRGCSAQIELSRGLIKQLKAGARLFVSVPLHSSDKPFSFPVSLHGFTKAFDSLESRRAASQN
;
A
#
# COMPACT_ATOMS: atom_id res chain seq x y z
N MET A 1 22.92 69.20 -24.43
CA MET A 1 22.32 68.56 -23.23
C MET A 1 20.92 67.96 -23.46
N ARG A 2 20.04 68.55 -24.28
CA ARG A 2 18.70 67.95 -24.57
C ARG A 2 18.74 66.63 -25.36
N THR A 3 19.76 66.41 -26.19
CA THR A 3 19.89 65.21 -27.04
C THR A 3 20.23 63.92 -26.26
N ALA A 4 21.13 63.99 -25.27
CA ALA A 4 21.53 62.82 -24.47
C ALA A 4 20.42 62.27 -23.56
N CYS A 5 19.56 63.16 -23.02
CA CYS A 5 18.40 62.76 -22.20
C CYS A 5 17.33 62.03 -23.04
N CYS A 6 17.18 62.42 -24.31
CA CYS A 6 16.31 61.74 -25.27
C CYS A 6 16.86 60.38 -25.75
N ASP A 7 18.18 60.21 -25.82
CA ASP A 7 18.79 58.95 -26.25
C ASP A 7 18.76 57.88 -25.15
N GLY A 8 18.96 58.28 -23.89
CA GLY A 8 18.77 57.40 -22.72
C GLY A 8 17.34 56.88 -22.60
N CYS A 9 16.34 57.78 -22.69
CA CYS A 9 14.93 57.37 -22.70
C CYS A 9 14.58 56.48 -23.89
N ARG A 10 15.03 56.80 -25.10
CA ARG A 10 14.81 55.94 -26.29
C ARG A 10 15.48 54.57 -26.18
N LYS A 11 16.57 54.44 -25.44
CA LYS A 11 17.24 53.15 -25.20
C LYS A 11 16.47 52.30 -24.19
N VAL A 12 16.00 52.91 -23.09
CA VAL A 12 15.14 52.24 -22.10
C VAL A 12 13.83 51.78 -22.72
N GLU A 13 13.21 52.62 -23.54
CA GLU A 13 11.94 52.30 -24.20
C GLU A 13 12.10 51.19 -25.27
N ARG A 14 13.23 51.17 -25.99
CA ARG A 14 13.58 50.05 -26.90
C ARG A 14 13.80 48.74 -26.14
N ASN A 15 14.48 48.78 -25.00
CA ASN A 15 14.72 47.60 -24.18
C ASN A 15 13.43 47.07 -23.54
N ASN A 16 12.54 47.95 -23.08
CA ASN A 16 11.25 47.57 -22.52
C ASN A 16 10.34 46.96 -23.60
N ARG A 17 10.31 47.53 -24.81
CA ARG A 17 9.62 46.93 -25.98
C ARG A 17 10.22 45.57 -26.39
N ALA A 18 11.53 45.38 -26.28
CA ALA A 18 12.16 44.08 -26.53
C ALA A 18 11.74 43.04 -25.50
N LEU A 19 11.78 43.41 -24.21
CA LEU A 19 11.37 42.54 -23.11
C LEU A 19 9.90 42.14 -23.21
N ASN A 20 9.00 43.10 -23.52
CA ASN A 20 7.57 42.81 -23.68
C ASN A 20 7.28 41.87 -24.86
N ARG A 21 8.08 41.93 -25.94
CA ARG A 21 7.97 40.97 -27.06
C ARG A 21 8.40 39.56 -26.65
N GLU A 22 9.39 39.42 -25.79
CA GLU A 22 9.81 38.10 -25.28
C GLU A 22 8.78 37.52 -24.32
N VAL A 23 8.26 38.33 -23.40
CA VAL A 23 7.18 37.94 -22.48
C VAL A 23 5.94 37.47 -23.27
N ASN A 24 5.57 38.16 -24.34
CA ASN A 24 4.43 37.76 -25.16
C ASN A 24 4.71 36.48 -25.99
N ARG A 25 5.95 36.24 -26.42
CA ARG A 25 6.34 34.96 -27.05
C ARG A 25 6.28 33.79 -26.06
N ILE A 26 6.68 34.01 -24.81
CA ILE A 26 6.59 33.02 -23.75
C ILE A 26 5.12 32.71 -23.42
N LYS A 27 4.26 33.74 -23.29
CA LYS A 27 2.81 33.56 -23.10
C LYS A 27 2.13 32.81 -24.25
N SER A 28 2.63 32.91 -25.48
CA SER A 28 2.09 32.15 -26.63
C SER A 28 2.62 30.72 -26.68
N TRP A 29 3.79 30.45 -26.11
CA TRP A 29 4.36 29.11 -25.95
C TRP A 29 3.69 28.33 -24.82
N ILE A 30 3.44 28.96 -23.67
CA ILE A 30 2.71 28.35 -22.54
C ILE A 30 1.31 27.93 -22.97
N ARG A 31 0.57 28.81 -23.65
CA ARG A 31 -0.78 28.49 -24.18
C ARG A 31 -0.77 27.37 -25.23
N ARG A 32 0.34 27.14 -25.93
CA ARG A 32 0.51 26.00 -26.86
C ARG A 32 0.85 24.70 -26.13
N ALA A 33 1.69 24.76 -25.10
CA ALA A 33 1.99 23.62 -24.24
C ALA A 33 0.75 23.15 -23.46
N GLU A 34 -0.09 24.09 -23.02
CA GLU A 34 -1.37 23.83 -22.35
C GLU A 34 -2.41 23.20 -23.30
N LYS A 35 -2.33 23.48 -24.62
CA LYS A 35 -3.15 22.80 -25.63
C LYS A 35 -2.65 21.39 -25.98
N GLN A 36 -1.36 21.09 -25.82
CA GLN A 36 -0.80 19.76 -26.05
C GLN A 36 -1.03 18.78 -24.88
N THR A 37 -1.56 19.26 -23.76
CA THR A 37 -1.80 18.49 -22.52
C THR A 37 -3.26 18.03 -22.34
N ALA A 38 -4.09 18.10 -23.40
CA ALA A 38 -5.42 17.47 -23.45
C ALA A 38 -5.38 16.10 -24.17
N PRO A 39 -6.26 15.16 -23.79
CA PRO A 39 -5.90 13.92 -23.11
C PRO A 39 -5.16 12.93 -24.03
N LEU A 40 -3.96 12.53 -23.62
CA LEU A 40 -3.33 11.30 -24.07
C LEU A 40 -3.29 10.31 -22.90
N SER A 41 -3.79 9.12 -23.19
CA SER A 41 -3.82 7.87 -22.42
C SER A 41 -2.91 7.77 -21.18
N VAL A 42 -3.51 7.21 -20.13
CA VAL A 42 -3.07 7.09 -18.72
C VAL A 42 -1.69 6.45 -18.51
N SER A 43 -1.07 5.85 -19.53
CA SER A 43 0.21 5.13 -19.39
C SER A 43 1.48 6.00 -19.55
N GLY A 44 1.37 7.25 -20.02
CA GLY A 44 2.52 8.15 -20.26
C GLY A 44 2.73 9.26 -19.23
N LEU A 45 1.82 9.40 -18.26
CA LEU A 45 1.68 10.61 -17.43
C LEU A 45 2.84 10.86 -16.46
N VAL A 46 3.54 9.82 -16.02
CA VAL A 46 4.63 9.99 -15.04
C VAL A 46 5.91 10.51 -15.71
N VAL A 47 6.16 10.17 -16.97
CA VAL A 47 7.39 10.58 -17.69
C VAL A 47 7.20 11.93 -18.38
N GLY A 48 6.04 12.17 -19.01
CA GLY A 48 5.74 13.44 -19.68
C GLY A 48 5.58 14.62 -18.71
N GLY A 49 4.92 14.40 -17.57
CA GLY A 49 4.77 15.40 -16.52
C GLY A 49 6.11 15.78 -15.87
N LEU A 50 6.99 14.80 -15.64
CA LEU A 50 8.32 15.05 -15.08
C LEU A 50 9.21 15.83 -16.04
N ILE A 51 9.18 15.50 -17.34
CA ILE A 51 9.96 16.21 -18.37
C ILE A 51 9.48 17.65 -18.51
N ALA A 52 8.16 17.91 -18.48
CA ALA A 52 7.61 19.26 -18.51
C ALA A 52 8.05 20.08 -17.29
N VAL A 53 8.00 19.51 -16.08
CA VAL A 53 8.48 20.16 -14.86
C VAL A 53 9.99 20.40 -14.90
N ILE A 54 10.78 19.45 -15.40
CA ILE A 54 12.23 19.59 -15.54
C ILE A 54 12.56 20.70 -16.54
N ILE A 55 11.87 20.79 -17.67
CA ILE A 55 12.09 21.85 -18.67
C ILE A 55 11.71 23.22 -18.08
N VAL A 56 10.60 23.33 -17.37
CA VAL A 56 10.21 24.58 -16.69
C VAL A 56 11.25 25.00 -15.64
N VAL A 57 11.77 24.04 -14.86
CA VAL A 57 12.80 24.29 -13.85
C VAL A 57 14.15 24.66 -14.49
N VAL A 58 14.57 23.98 -15.56
CA VAL A 58 15.83 24.27 -16.28
C VAL A 58 15.75 25.63 -16.97
N VAL A 59 14.60 26.00 -17.55
CA VAL A 59 14.38 27.33 -18.13
C VAL A 59 14.32 28.40 -17.04
N ALA A 60 13.71 28.13 -15.88
CA ALA A 60 13.72 29.07 -14.74
C ALA A 60 15.14 29.30 -14.17
N ILE A 61 15.96 28.24 -14.09
CA ILE A 61 17.36 28.34 -13.66
C ILE A 61 18.20 29.08 -14.71
N GLY A 62 18.03 28.77 -16.00
CA GLY A 62 18.72 29.44 -17.10
C GLY A 62 18.34 30.92 -17.24
N PHE A 63 17.07 31.26 -17.02
CA PHE A 63 16.59 32.64 -17.03
C PHE A 63 17.03 33.41 -15.77
N GLY A 64 17.13 32.74 -14.62
CA GLY A 64 17.73 33.29 -13.40
C GLY A 64 19.18 33.73 -13.63
N ALA A 65 20.01 32.86 -14.22
CA ALA A 65 21.39 33.18 -14.57
C ALA A 65 21.50 34.31 -15.62
N HIS A 66 20.56 34.40 -16.57
CA HIS A 66 20.52 35.48 -17.57
C HIS A 66 20.07 36.83 -16.98
N LEU A 67 19.21 36.81 -15.97
CA LEU A 67 18.77 38.00 -15.23
C LEU A 67 19.87 38.52 -14.29
N GLU A 68 20.64 37.64 -13.63
CA GLU A 68 21.78 38.02 -12.79
C GLU A 68 22.86 38.77 -13.62
N ASN A 69 23.13 38.31 -14.85
CA ASN A 69 24.11 38.96 -15.74
C ASN A 69 23.66 40.35 -16.25
N LYS A 70 22.34 40.57 -16.38
CA LYS A 70 21.76 41.90 -16.71
C LYS A 70 21.59 42.80 -15.49
N LYS A 71 21.44 42.23 -14.29
CA LYS A 71 21.42 42.95 -13.01
C LYS A 71 22.75 43.65 -12.77
N GLN A 72 23.87 42.99 -13.06
CA GLN A 72 25.20 43.60 -12.96
C GLN A 72 25.39 44.73 -13.97
N ALA A 73 24.98 44.54 -15.23
CA ALA A 73 25.05 45.60 -16.26
C ALA A 73 24.14 46.82 -15.98
N PHE A 74 23.05 46.64 -15.22
CA PHE A 74 22.17 47.74 -14.80
C PHE A 74 22.70 48.46 -13.54
N ILE A 75 23.35 47.72 -12.62
CA ILE A 75 24.02 48.30 -11.44
C ILE A 75 25.27 49.09 -11.86
N ASP A 76 26.07 48.58 -12.80
CA ASP A 76 27.25 49.27 -13.33
C ASP A 76 26.86 50.53 -14.14
N GLY A 77 25.72 50.49 -14.84
CA GLY A 77 25.16 51.67 -15.53
C GLY A 77 24.49 52.70 -14.60
N SER A 78 24.21 52.33 -13.35
CA SER A 78 23.59 53.20 -12.35
C SER A 78 24.61 53.92 -11.46
N GLN A 79 25.86 53.45 -11.37
CA GLN A 79 26.90 54.08 -10.57
C GLN A 79 27.53 55.32 -11.23
N ASP A 80 27.34 55.52 -12.54
CA ASP A 80 27.94 56.65 -13.27
C ASP A 80 27.05 57.92 -13.31
N SER A 81 26.02 57.97 -12.47
CA SER A 81 25.15 59.14 -12.33
C SER A 81 24.99 59.57 -10.87
N THR A 82 26.11 59.59 -10.14
CA THR A 82 26.23 60.35 -8.89
C THR A 82 26.46 61.83 -9.22
N SER A 83 25.53 62.42 -9.98
CA SER A 83 25.41 63.88 -10.10
C SER A 83 24.08 64.25 -9.45
N THR A 84 24.19 64.79 -8.24
CA THR A 84 23.15 65.44 -7.46
C THR A 84 22.36 66.41 -8.34
N ARG A 85 21.19 65.98 -8.84
CA ARG A 85 20.21 66.87 -9.47
C ARG A 85 19.03 67.04 -8.54
N THR A 86 18.98 68.20 -7.90
CA THR A 86 18.01 68.57 -6.87
C THR A 86 16.61 68.92 -7.43
N ASP A 87 16.43 68.91 -8.76
CA ASP A 87 15.17 69.27 -9.45
C ASP A 87 14.44 68.07 -10.07
N GLN A 88 13.99 67.11 -9.27
CA GLN A 88 13.12 66.02 -9.74
C GLN A 88 11.84 66.00 -8.90
N PRO A 89 10.65 66.07 -9.53
CA PRO A 89 9.39 66.21 -8.80
C PRO A 89 9.19 65.06 -7.82
N GLU A 90 8.74 65.36 -6.60
CA GLU A 90 8.63 64.39 -5.50
C GLU A 90 7.83 63.13 -5.86
N SER A 91 6.82 63.26 -6.73
CA SER A 91 6.02 62.15 -7.24
C SER A 91 6.85 61.10 -8.00
N PHE A 92 7.91 61.52 -8.70
CA PHE A 92 8.80 60.62 -9.41
C PHE A 92 9.76 59.90 -8.45
N ARG A 93 10.27 60.61 -7.42
CA ARG A 93 11.11 60.00 -6.37
C ARG A 93 10.33 58.95 -5.58
N GLN A 94 9.08 59.26 -5.22
CA GLN A 94 8.21 58.32 -4.52
C GLN A 94 7.89 57.08 -5.37
N SER A 95 7.67 57.25 -6.68
CA SER A 95 7.46 56.14 -7.61
C SER A 95 8.70 55.25 -7.76
N GLN A 96 9.90 55.84 -7.84
CA GLN A 96 11.15 55.07 -7.88
C GLN A 96 11.40 54.29 -6.59
N GLU A 97 11.19 54.90 -5.43
CA GLU A 97 11.32 54.21 -4.14
C GLU A 97 10.29 53.09 -3.98
N LYS A 98 9.06 53.27 -4.49
CA LYS A 98 8.05 52.22 -4.54
C LYS A 98 8.50 51.04 -5.40
N HIS A 99 8.95 51.28 -6.62
CA HIS A 99 9.46 50.23 -7.51
C HIS A 99 10.68 49.52 -6.92
N LYS A 100 11.57 50.25 -6.24
CA LYS A 100 12.74 49.66 -5.57
C LYS A 100 12.33 48.69 -4.45
N ARG A 101 11.29 49.02 -3.69
CA ARG A 101 10.71 48.13 -2.67
C ARG A 101 10.06 46.90 -3.29
N GLU A 102 9.32 47.05 -4.38
CA GLU A 102 8.68 45.94 -5.10
C GLU A 102 9.73 44.99 -5.70
N VAL A 103 10.79 45.51 -6.32
CA VAL A 103 11.90 44.71 -6.86
C VAL A 103 12.62 43.95 -5.74
N LYS A 104 12.81 44.58 -4.57
CA LYS A 104 13.41 43.92 -3.41
C LYS A 104 12.52 42.79 -2.88
N ALA A 105 11.21 43.03 -2.76
CA ALA A 105 10.26 42.01 -2.33
C ALA A 105 10.25 40.80 -3.26
N LEU A 106 10.29 41.03 -4.58
CA LEU A 106 10.40 39.94 -5.57
C LEU A 106 11.73 39.19 -5.48
N GLN A 107 12.84 39.86 -5.18
CA GLN A 107 14.13 39.20 -4.94
C GLN A 107 14.08 38.29 -3.72
N ASP A 108 13.48 38.75 -2.62
CA ASP A 108 13.32 37.95 -1.40
C ASP A 108 12.44 36.71 -1.66
N GLU A 109 11.40 36.83 -2.49
CA GLU A 109 10.54 35.71 -2.88
C GLU A 109 11.27 34.70 -3.78
N VAL A 110 12.10 35.16 -4.73
CA VAL A 110 12.94 34.29 -5.56
C VAL A 110 13.90 33.48 -4.71
N GLU A 111 14.55 34.08 -3.70
CA GLU A 111 15.45 33.35 -2.81
C GLU A 111 14.71 32.34 -1.93
N ARG A 112 13.49 32.67 -1.46
CA ARG A 112 12.62 31.69 -0.78
C ARG A 112 12.25 30.51 -1.67
N LEU A 113 11.91 30.77 -2.93
CA LEU A 113 11.59 29.71 -3.90
C LEU A 113 12.81 28.85 -4.23
N LYS A 114 14.01 29.43 -4.35
CA LYS A 114 15.26 28.66 -4.51
C LYS A 114 15.50 27.71 -3.34
N ALA A 115 15.28 28.18 -2.10
CA ALA A 115 15.38 27.34 -0.91
C ALA A 115 14.34 26.19 -0.94
N ALA A 116 13.09 26.46 -1.29
CA ALA A 116 12.05 25.44 -1.42
C ALA A 116 12.40 24.38 -2.48
N VAL A 117 12.91 24.79 -3.64
CA VAL A 117 13.38 23.87 -4.70
C VAL A 117 14.54 23.00 -4.23
N SER A 118 15.46 23.55 -3.43
CA SER A 118 16.55 22.78 -2.82
C SER A 118 16.03 21.68 -1.91
N ASN A 119 15.05 22.00 -1.04
CA ASN A 119 14.42 21.01 -0.16
C ASN A 119 13.70 19.91 -0.96
N LEU A 120 12.93 20.27 -1.98
CA LEU A 120 12.27 19.30 -2.87
C LEU A 120 13.27 18.40 -3.59
N LYS A 121 14.44 18.91 -3.98
CA LYS A 121 15.51 18.11 -4.59
C LYS A 121 16.05 17.06 -3.61
N THR A 122 16.17 17.41 -2.33
CA THR A 122 16.59 16.50 -1.25
C THR A 122 15.53 15.42 -1.00
N GLU A 123 14.26 15.80 -0.87
CA GLU A 123 13.15 14.85 -0.70
C GLU A 123 13.05 13.88 -1.89
N ARG A 124 13.18 14.38 -3.12
CA ARG A 124 13.24 13.54 -4.32
C ARG A 124 14.40 12.55 -4.26
N GLY A 125 15.57 12.96 -3.76
CA GLY A 125 16.72 12.09 -3.56
C GLY A 125 16.40 10.94 -2.60
N ARG A 126 15.73 11.24 -1.48
CA ARG A 126 15.28 10.24 -0.51
C ARG A 126 14.29 9.26 -1.13
N LEU A 127 13.26 9.75 -1.83
CA LEU A 127 12.27 8.90 -2.51
C LEU A 127 12.89 7.98 -3.59
N VAL A 128 13.90 8.46 -4.31
CA VAL A 128 14.65 7.64 -5.27
C VAL A 128 15.41 6.52 -4.55
N SER A 129 16.00 6.81 -3.40
CA SER A 129 16.67 5.81 -2.56
C SER A 129 15.70 4.76 -2.04
N ASP A 130 14.57 5.19 -1.48
CA ASP A 130 13.52 4.30 -0.96
C ASP A 130 12.97 3.38 -2.06
N ARG A 131 12.70 3.93 -3.25
CA ARG A 131 12.28 3.15 -4.43
C ARG A 131 13.33 2.10 -4.82
N ASN A 132 14.62 2.44 -4.79
CA ASN A 132 15.67 1.48 -5.12
C ASN A 132 15.76 0.37 -4.07
N GLN A 133 15.59 0.70 -2.78
CA GLN A 133 15.53 -0.30 -1.71
C GLN A 133 14.30 -1.22 -1.86
N LEU A 134 13.15 -0.66 -2.26
CA LEU A 134 11.95 -1.45 -2.56
C LEU A 134 12.18 -2.41 -3.73
N LYS A 135 12.87 -1.97 -4.80
CA LYS A 135 13.22 -2.87 -5.91
C LYS A 135 14.05 -4.07 -5.44
N VAL A 136 15.05 -3.86 -4.59
CA VAL A 136 15.86 -4.94 -4.01
C VAL A 136 14.99 -5.91 -3.20
N LYS A 137 14.11 -5.38 -2.34
CA LYS A 137 13.18 -6.20 -1.54
C LYS A 137 12.22 -7.02 -2.43
N ILE A 138 11.68 -6.41 -3.48
CA ILE A 138 10.80 -7.09 -4.45
C ILE A 138 11.55 -8.24 -5.14
N SER A 139 12.79 -8.02 -5.59
CA SER A 139 13.60 -9.09 -6.19
C SER A 139 13.90 -10.22 -5.21
N ALA A 140 14.14 -9.91 -3.93
CA ALA A 140 14.32 -10.93 -2.90
C ALA A 140 13.04 -11.76 -2.65
N LEU A 141 11.88 -11.11 -2.61
CA LEU A 141 10.58 -11.80 -2.49
C LEU A 141 10.26 -12.66 -3.72
N GLN A 142 10.61 -12.19 -4.92
CA GLN A 142 10.48 -12.99 -6.14
C GLN A 142 11.37 -14.24 -6.10
N ALA A 143 12.61 -14.14 -5.61
CA ALA A 143 13.49 -15.29 -5.43
C ALA A 143 12.93 -16.30 -4.41
N GLN A 144 12.36 -15.83 -3.30
CA GLN A 144 11.68 -16.70 -2.33
C GLN A 144 10.46 -17.40 -2.94
N THR A 145 9.69 -16.70 -3.79
CA THR A 145 8.52 -17.27 -4.47
C THR A 145 8.93 -18.39 -5.43
N LEU A 146 10.03 -18.22 -6.18
CA LEU A 146 10.56 -19.27 -7.05
C LEU A 146 11.02 -20.49 -6.25
N SER A 147 11.72 -20.29 -5.14
CA SER A 147 12.15 -21.39 -4.26
C SER A 147 10.97 -22.18 -3.66
N ILE A 148 9.86 -21.50 -3.33
CA ILE A 148 8.63 -22.15 -2.88
C ILE A 148 7.98 -22.96 -4.02
N ALA A 149 8.02 -22.45 -5.26
CA ALA A 149 7.52 -23.17 -6.42
C ALA A 149 8.33 -24.46 -6.70
N ASP A 150 9.66 -24.40 -6.58
CA ASP A 150 10.51 -25.59 -6.72
C ASP A 150 10.17 -26.63 -5.63
N SER A 151 10.04 -26.20 -4.37
CA SER A 151 9.62 -27.09 -3.28
C SER A 151 8.22 -27.68 -3.51
N SER A 152 7.29 -26.95 -4.13
CA SER A 152 5.96 -27.49 -4.46
C SER A 152 6.02 -28.59 -5.52
N THR A 153 6.99 -28.51 -6.43
CA THR A 153 7.22 -29.53 -7.46
C THR A 153 7.82 -30.80 -6.84
N ASP A 154 8.76 -30.62 -5.90
CA ASP A 154 9.34 -31.73 -5.12
C ASP A 154 8.27 -32.46 -4.29
N LEU A 155 7.32 -31.71 -3.69
CA LEU A 155 6.18 -32.28 -2.96
C LEU A 155 5.24 -33.09 -3.87
N ALA A 156 5.00 -32.62 -5.10
CA ALA A 156 4.18 -33.36 -6.07
C ALA A 156 4.87 -34.67 -6.49
N GLN A 157 6.18 -34.63 -6.74
CA GLN A 157 6.95 -35.83 -7.09
C GLN A 157 7.00 -36.84 -5.93
N ALA A 158 7.16 -36.37 -4.70
CA ALA A 158 7.11 -37.23 -3.51
C ALA A 158 5.72 -37.85 -3.28
N ALA A 159 4.63 -37.17 -3.68
CA ALA A 159 3.28 -37.72 -3.61
C ALA A 159 3.08 -38.87 -4.61
N ASP A 160 3.54 -38.71 -5.86
CA ASP A 160 3.48 -39.76 -6.89
C ASP A 160 4.31 -41.00 -6.48
N GLU A 161 5.49 -40.80 -5.91
CA GLU A 161 6.36 -41.89 -5.46
C GLU A 161 5.72 -42.67 -4.30
N ASN A 162 5.07 -41.97 -3.37
CA ASN A 162 4.27 -42.62 -2.31
C ASN A 162 3.09 -43.40 -2.87
N GLN A 163 2.39 -42.89 -3.88
CA GLN A 163 1.27 -43.60 -4.50
C GLN A 163 1.72 -44.90 -5.18
N LYS A 164 2.89 -44.89 -5.83
CA LYS A 164 3.50 -46.10 -6.39
C LYS A 164 3.83 -47.13 -5.29
N LEU A 165 4.44 -46.68 -4.19
CA LEU A 165 4.75 -47.56 -3.05
C LEU A 165 3.48 -48.16 -2.42
N VAL A 166 2.36 -47.43 -2.41
CA VAL A 166 1.07 -47.95 -1.92
C VAL A 166 0.56 -49.10 -2.80
N GLU A 167 0.64 -48.96 -4.13
CA GLU A 167 0.25 -50.04 -5.05
C GLU A 167 1.21 -51.23 -4.99
N ASP A 168 2.52 -51.00 -4.86
CA ASP A 168 3.51 -52.07 -4.67
C ASP A 168 3.25 -52.85 -3.37
N ASN A 169 2.95 -52.16 -2.27
CA ASN A 169 2.58 -52.78 -0.99
C ASN A 169 1.30 -53.61 -1.10
N LYS A 170 0.30 -53.13 -1.86
CA LYS A 170 -0.92 -53.90 -2.14
C LYS A 170 -0.63 -55.16 -2.93
N GLY A 171 0.24 -55.07 -3.96
CA GLY A 171 0.69 -56.22 -4.73
C GLY A 171 1.44 -57.26 -3.88
N LEU A 172 2.32 -56.80 -2.99
CA LEU A 172 3.03 -57.66 -2.03
C LEU A 172 2.07 -58.35 -1.06
N ARG A 173 1.06 -57.65 -0.52
CA ARG A 173 0.03 -58.25 0.34
C ARG A 173 -0.74 -59.37 -0.36
N GLU A 174 -1.10 -59.18 -1.63
CA GLU A 174 -1.75 -60.23 -2.42
C GLU A 174 -0.81 -61.41 -2.71
N GLN A 175 0.49 -61.17 -2.90
CA GLN A 175 1.49 -62.24 -3.01
C GLN A 175 1.61 -63.04 -1.71
N VAL A 176 1.69 -62.36 -0.56
CA VAL A 176 1.72 -63.01 0.77
C VAL A 176 0.49 -63.87 0.97
N LYS A 177 -0.71 -63.35 0.67
CA LYS A 177 -1.97 -64.10 0.76
C LYS A 177 -2.00 -65.35 -0.11
N ARG A 178 -1.42 -65.29 -1.33
CA ARG A 178 -1.26 -66.46 -2.20
C ARG A 178 -0.29 -67.49 -1.65
N LEU A 179 0.81 -67.05 -1.03
CA LEU A 179 1.80 -67.95 -0.41
C LEU A 179 1.24 -68.61 0.86
N GLU A 180 0.50 -67.87 1.69
CA GLU A 180 -0.21 -68.41 2.85
C GLU A 180 -1.27 -69.44 2.44
N GLY A 181 -2.02 -69.19 1.35
CA GLY A 181 -2.95 -70.19 0.79
C GLY A 181 -2.25 -71.47 0.33
N ARG A 182 -1.05 -71.38 -0.25
CA ARG A 182 -0.25 -72.53 -0.66
C ARG A 182 0.39 -73.26 0.54
N ALA A 183 0.73 -72.54 1.60
CA ALA A 183 1.18 -73.14 2.85
C ALA A 183 0.05 -73.92 3.54
N GLY A 184 -1.18 -73.42 3.50
CA GLY A 184 -2.36 -74.15 4.00
C GLY A 184 -2.68 -75.45 3.24
N GLU A 185 -2.33 -75.54 1.95
CA GLU A 185 -2.41 -76.80 1.18
C GLU A 185 -1.26 -77.77 1.50
N GLN A 186 -0.13 -77.28 2.04
CA GLN A 186 0.98 -78.11 2.50
C GLN A 186 0.80 -78.60 3.95
N GLU A 187 0.04 -77.90 4.79
CA GLU A 187 -0.29 -78.33 6.17
C GLU A 187 -1.35 -79.44 6.25
N ALA A 188 -2.03 -79.79 5.14
CA ALA A 188 -2.87 -81.00 5.09
C ALA A 188 -2.06 -82.31 4.98
N LYS A 189 -0.73 -82.24 4.99
CA LYS A 189 0.17 -83.39 4.89
C LYS A 189 1.42 -83.32 5.80
N GLU A 190 1.33 -82.88 7.05
CA GLU A 190 2.25 -83.40 8.08
C GLU A 190 1.81 -82.96 9.48
N GLY A 191 1.89 -83.90 10.43
CA GLY A 191 1.42 -83.73 11.81
C GLY A 191 2.34 -82.89 12.70
N GLU A 192 1.76 -82.42 13.81
CA GLU A 192 2.39 -81.80 14.99
C GLU A 192 3.65 -82.56 15.50
N PRO A 193 4.61 -81.91 16.22
CA PRO A 193 4.31 -81.19 17.47
C PRO A 193 5.14 -79.92 17.82
N LYS A 194 4.52 -79.10 18.68
CA LYS A 194 5.03 -78.25 19.80
C LYS A 194 6.51 -77.86 19.84
N GLN A 195 6.78 -76.55 19.92
CA GLN A 195 7.54 -75.91 21.03
C GLN A 195 7.51 -74.37 20.93
N GLN A 196 7.10 -73.71 22.02
CA GLN A 196 7.29 -72.27 22.29
C GLN A 196 8.74 -71.81 22.10
N ARG A 197 8.94 -70.60 21.56
CA ARG A 197 9.84 -69.61 22.19
C ARG A 197 9.47 -68.18 21.82
N ALA A 198 9.19 -67.42 22.87
CA ALA A 198 9.06 -65.98 22.87
C ALA A 198 10.38 -65.30 22.50
N ILE A 199 10.29 -64.20 21.76
CA ILE A 199 11.25 -63.10 21.86
C ILE A 199 10.50 -61.77 21.89
N ALA A 200 10.88 -60.98 22.88
CA ALA A 200 10.30 -59.71 23.27
C ALA A 200 10.51 -58.64 22.18
N GLY A 201 9.42 -57.98 21.78
CA GLY A 201 9.44 -56.73 21.02
C GLY A 201 9.42 -55.54 21.97
N LEU A 202 10.43 -54.68 21.85
CA LEU A 202 10.54 -53.40 22.56
C LEU A 202 9.45 -52.40 22.12
N ALA A 203 8.93 -51.69 23.13
CA ALA A 203 8.35 -50.34 23.18
C ALA A 203 7.45 -49.81 22.01
N PRO A 204 6.22 -49.34 22.29
CA PRO A 204 5.44 -48.55 21.35
C PRO A 204 5.91 -47.09 21.32
N THR A 205 6.27 -46.59 20.13
CA THR A 205 6.42 -45.17 19.85
C THR A 205 5.02 -44.51 19.86
N PRO A 206 4.80 -43.38 20.56
CA PRO A 206 3.50 -42.72 20.53
C PRO A 206 3.21 -42.13 19.14
N PRO A 207 1.95 -42.15 18.67
CA PRO A 207 1.59 -41.56 17.39
C PRO A 207 1.75 -40.04 17.46
N ALA A 208 2.67 -39.50 16.68
CA ALA A 208 2.70 -38.08 16.36
C ALA A 208 1.50 -37.78 15.45
N LEU A 209 0.52 -37.06 15.99
CA LEU A 209 -0.54 -36.45 15.19
C LEU A 209 0.10 -35.56 14.11
N PRO A 210 -0.30 -35.66 12.83
CA PRO A 210 0.08 -34.69 11.83
C PRO A 210 -0.56 -33.35 12.23
N VAL A 211 0.27 -32.39 12.66
CA VAL A 211 -0.12 -30.98 12.67
C VAL A 211 -0.16 -30.56 11.21
N ASP A 212 -1.35 -30.64 10.62
CA ASP A 212 -1.63 -30.05 9.33
C ASP A 212 -1.39 -28.54 9.42
N ARG A 213 -0.24 -28.09 8.90
CA ARG A 213 0.05 -26.68 8.64
C ARG A 213 -0.45 -26.33 7.24
N THR A 214 -1.73 -26.47 7.00
CA THR A 214 -2.41 -25.74 5.93
C THR A 214 -2.50 -24.27 6.34
N GLN A 215 -1.40 -23.53 6.14
CA GLN A 215 -1.50 -22.09 5.89
C GLN A 215 -2.13 -21.92 4.50
N THR A 216 -3.45 -22.05 4.45
CA THR A 216 -4.21 -21.81 3.22
C THR A 216 -4.20 -20.31 2.92
N THR A 217 -3.24 -19.85 2.14
CA THR A 217 -3.40 -18.64 1.32
C THR A 217 -4.37 -18.94 0.18
N ALA A 218 -5.60 -19.32 0.51
CA ALA A 218 -6.63 -19.49 -0.51
C ALA A 218 -7.09 -18.11 -0.94
N GLN A 219 -7.04 -17.94 -2.26
CA GLN A 219 -7.42 -16.74 -2.98
C GLN A 219 -8.88 -16.37 -2.66
N PRO A 220 -9.23 -15.07 -2.72
CA PRO A 220 -10.62 -14.66 -2.60
C PRO A 220 -11.46 -15.37 -3.67
N LEU A 221 -12.67 -15.79 -3.30
CA LEU A 221 -13.63 -16.31 -4.28
C LEU A 221 -14.04 -15.18 -5.24
N GLU A 222 -14.26 -13.99 -4.70
CA GLU A 222 -14.56 -12.78 -5.43
C GLU A 222 -13.90 -11.57 -4.77
N THR A 223 -13.60 -10.54 -5.57
CA THR A 223 -13.02 -9.28 -5.08
C THR A 223 -13.88 -8.10 -5.51
N TYR A 224 -14.16 -7.20 -4.57
CA TYR A 224 -14.95 -6.01 -4.70
C TYR A 224 -14.11 -4.81 -4.27
N GLN A 225 -13.29 -4.29 -5.19
CA GLN A 225 -12.32 -3.25 -4.87
C GLN A 225 -11.42 -3.71 -3.71
N ASP A 226 -11.51 -3.06 -2.54
CA ASP A 226 -10.66 -3.35 -1.39
C ASP A 226 -11.20 -4.49 -0.51
N TRP A 227 -12.33 -5.11 -0.87
CA TRP A 227 -12.97 -6.17 -0.08
C TRP A 227 -12.93 -7.50 -0.82
N GLY A 228 -12.43 -8.54 -0.16
CA GLY A 228 -12.54 -9.92 -0.62
C GLY A 228 -13.81 -10.58 -0.08
N LEU A 229 -14.38 -11.53 -0.82
CA LEU A 229 -15.40 -12.45 -0.35
C LEU A 229 -14.84 -13.87 -0.40
N ARG A 230 -15.08 -14.66 0.64
CA ARG A 230 -14.65 -16.06 0.71
C ARG A 230 -15.65 -16.90 1.48
N CYS A 231 -15.76 -18.18 1.14
CA CYS A 231 -16.56 -19.17 1.85
C CYS A 231 -15.67 -20.31 2.33
N LEU A 232 -15.89 -20.74 3.57
CA LEU A 232 -15.23 -21.94 4.13
C LEU A 232 -15.79 -23.20 3.45
N GLY A 233 -15.06 -24.31 3.44
CA GLY A 233 -15.57 -25.61 2.95
C GLY A 233 -15.72 -25.75 1.42
N GLN A 234 -15.40 -24.72 0.63
CA GLN A 234 -15.46 -24.79 -0.84
C GLN A 234 -14.51 -25.86 -1.43
N GLU A 235 -13.40 -26.17 -0.76
CA GLU A 235 -12.45 -27.20 -1.21
C GLU A 235 -12.99 -28.64 -1.02
N SER A 236 -14.01 -28.82 -0.18
CA SER A 236 -14.64 -30.12 0.10
C SER A 236 -16.01 -30.33 -0.57
N GLY A 237 -16.41 -29.42 -1.47
CA GLY A 237 -17.70 -29.51 -2.18
C GLY A 237 -18.93 -29.09 -1.36
N GLU A 238 -18.75 -28.61 -0.12
CA GLU A 238 -19.84 -28.06 0.70
C GLU A 238 -19.93 -26.53 0.57
N GLN A 239 -21.15 -25.99 0.54
CA GLN A 239 -21.38 -24.55 0.70
C GLN A 239 -21.19 -24.16 2.16
N GLY A 240 -19.94 -23.93 2.58
CA GLY A 240 -19.68 -23.48 3.95
C GLY A 240 -19.85 -21.98 4.15
N GLN A 241 -19.68 -21.56 5.42
CA GLN A 241 -19.91 -20.19 5.88
C GLN A 241 -19.09 -19.16 5.08
N CYS A 242 -19.79 -18.22 4.44
CA CYS A 242 -19.17 -17.09 3.75
C CYS A 242 -18.91 -15.90 4.69
N TYR A 243 -17.90 -15.12 4.35
CA TYR A 243 -17.53 -13.86 4.98
C TYR A 243 -16.87 -12.93 3.95
N ILE A 244 -16.92 -11.62 4.23
CA ILE A 244 -16.14 -10.61 3.53
C ILE A 244 -14.98 -10.17 4.40
N TYR A 245 -13.87 -9.75 3.81
CA TYR A 245 -12.68 -9.40 4.55
C TYR A 245 -11.83 -8.31 3.91
N GLN A 246 -11.02 -7.66 4.74
CA GLN A 246 -9.91 -6.81 4.34
C GLN A 246 -8.73 -7.07 5.27
N ASN A 247 -7.54 -7.28 4.70
CA ASN A 247 -6.30 -7.42 5.45
C ASN A 247 -5.42 -6.19 5.17
N LEU A 248 -4.99 -5.52 6.23
CA LEU A 248 -4.09 -4.38 6.18
C LEU A 248 -2.75 -4.83 6.76
N ILE A 249 -1.69 -4.63 5.99
CA ILE A 249 -0.33 -4.96 6.40
C ILE A 249 0.47 -3.66 6.42
N ASP A 250 1.06 -3.35 7.56
CA ASP A 250 2.11 -2.35 7.68
C ASP A 250 3.45 -3.08 7.77
N PRO A 251 4.18 -3.20 6.63
CA PRO A 251 5.43 -3.94 6.59
C PRO A 251 6.58 -3.22 7.28
N GLU A 252 6.50 -1.90 7.50
CA GLU A 252 7.53 -1.15 8.22
C GLU A 252 7.42 -1.38 9.73
N LEU A 253 6.19 -1.49 10.24
CA LEU A 253 5.92 -1.68 11.66
C LEU A 253 5.74 -3.14 12.06
N GLY A 254 5.72 -4.07 11.09
CA GLY A 254 5.45 -5.49 11.33
C GLY A 254 4.05 -5.74 11.89
N ARG A 255 3.07 -4.94 11.45
CA ARG A 255 1.70 -4.97 12.00
C ARG A 255 0.72 -5.46 10.95
N LEU A 256 -0.23 -6.27 11.38
CA LEU A 256 -1.29 -6.78 10.53
C LEU A 256 -2.63 -6.54 11.23
N LEU A 257 -3.62 -6.05 10.49
CA LEU A 257 -5.01 -6.02 10.88
C LEU A 257 -5.80 -6.87 9.87
N GLY A 258 -6.50 -7.89 10.34
CA GLY A 258 -7.50 -8.61 9.56
C GLY A 258 -8.89 -8.26 10.09
N LEU A 259 -9.75 -7.74 9.22
CA LEU A 259 -11.17 -7.53 9.49
C LEU A 259 -11.97 -8.54 8.67
N LEU A 260 -12.75 -9.38 9.34
CA LEU A 260 -13.71 -10.30 8.74
C LEU A 260 -15.13 -9.91 9.18
N ILE A 261 -16.08 -9.97 8.26
CA ILE A 261 -17.51 -9.80 8.55
C ILE A 261 -18.27 -10.97 7.94
N GLY A 262 -19.04 -11.66 8.77
CA GLY A 262 -19.81 -12.83 8.36
C GLY A 262 -21.00 -13.05 9.28
N HIS A 263 -21.81 -14.04 8.95
CA HIS A 263 -22.90 -14.45 9.82
C HIS A 263 -22.40 -15.39 10.91
N SER A 264 -22.96 -15.25 12.11
CA SER A 264 -22.69 -16.17 13.21
C SER A 264 -23.16 -17.57 12.85
N LYS A 265 -22.37 -18.59 13.21
CA LYS A 265 -22.81 -20.00 13.11
C LYS A 265 -23.83 -20.37 14.19
N GLN A 266 -23.81 -19.66 15.32
CA GLN A 266 -24.63 -19.96 16.49
C GLN A 266 -25.93 -19.14 16.54
N GLY A 267 -26.21 -18.32 15.52
CA GLY A 267 -27.40 -17.49 15.46
C GLY A 267 -27.59 -16.77 14.12
N SER A 268 -28.58 -15.89 14.03
CA SER A 268 -28.86 -15.10 12.82
C SER A 268 -28.10 -13.77 12.75
N GLY A 269 -27.30 -13.44 13.77
CA GLY A 269 -26.58 -12.18 13.87
C GLY A 269 -25.39 -12.07 12.91
N LEU A 270 -25.16 -10.85 12.41
CA LEU A 270 -23.94 -10.47 11.71
C LEU A 270 -22.86 -10.12 12.72
N VAL A 271 -21.66 -10.62 12.47
CA VAL A 271 -20.52 -10.51 13.38
C VAL A 271 -19.32 -9.99 12.60
N ALA A 272 -18.65 -8.99 13.16
CA ALA A 272 -17.30 -8.61 12.76
C ALA A 272 -16.28 -9.25 13.70
N VAL A 273 -15.26 -9.88 13.13
CA VAL A 273 -14.08 -10.38 13.84
C VAL A 273 -12.89 -9.56 13.39
N ILE A 274 -12.26 -8.90 14.35
CA ILE A 274 -11.10 -8.05 14.16
C ILE A 274 -9.92 -8.78 14.78
N THR A 275 -8.91 -9.07 13.98
CA THR A 275 -7.64 -9.67 14.43
C THR A 275 -6.53 -8.69 14.17
N PHE A 276 -5.60 -8.57 15.10
CA PHE A 276 -4.42 -7.75 14.86
C PHE A 276 -3.20 -8.30 15.57
N SER A 277 -2.05 -8.11 14.93
CA SER A 277 -0.73 -8.41 15.47
C SER A 277 0.06 -7.12 15.59
N LEU A 278 0.54 -6.82 16.80
CA LEU A 278 1.33 -5.64 17.10
C LEU A 278 2.63 -6.08 17.76
N ALA A 279 3.74 -5.43 17.38
CA ALA A 279 5.03 -5.61 18.03
C ALA A 279 5.02 -5.17 19.51
N VAL A 280 4.17 -4.19 19.85
CA VAL A 280 3.96 -3.72 21.23
C VAL A 280 2.53 -4.04 21.64
N GLY A 281 2.37 -4.62 22.83
CA GLY A 281 1.09 -5.12 23.31
C GLY A 281 0.03 -4.02 23.50
N PRO A 282 -1.23 -4.27 23.08
CA PRO A 282 -2.34 -3.35 23.27
C PRO A 282 -2.70 -3.18 24.75
N GLN A 283 -3.31 -2.06 25.12
CA GLN A 283 -3.86 -1.85 26.46
C GLN A 283 -5.18 -2.61 26.62
N LEU A 284 -5.09 -3.84 27.13
CA LEU A 284 -6.21 -4.79 27.20
C LEU A 284 -7.44 -4.24 27.92
N GLN A 285 -7.24 -3.48 29.00
CA GLN A 285 -8.33 -2.89 29.79
C GLN A 285 -9.16 -1.87 28.99
N LYS A 286 -8.53 -1.15 28.06
CA LYS A 286 -9.21 -0.17 27.20
C LYS A 286 -9.95 -0.86 26.04
N GLY A 287 -9.36 -1.90 25.45
CA GLY A 287 -9.92 -2.58 24.29
C GLY A 287 -9.49 -1.90 22.98
N LEU A 288 -10.34 -1.92 21.97
CA LEU A 288 -10.20 -1.17 20.72
C LEU A 288 -11.41 -0.28 20.48
N GLU A 289 -11.26 0.69 19.58
CA GLU A 289 -12.32 1.59 19.16
C GLU A 289 -12.52 1.51 17.65
N LEU A 290 -13.78 1.44 17.23
CA LEU A 290 -14.18 1.63 15.85
C LEU A 290 -14.73 3.03 15.65
N GLN A 291 -14.39 3.67 14.54
CA GLN A 291 -15.03 4.92 14.13
C GLN A 291 -15.11 5.01 12.61
N ILE A 292 -16.31 5.24 12.08
CA ILE A 292 -16.54 5.48 10.66
C ILE A 292 -16.36 6.97 10.36
N ASP A 293 -15.43 7.27 9.44
CA ASP A 293 -15.03 8.61 9.04
C ASP A 293 -14.77 9.51 10.27
N SER A 294 -15.34 10.71 10.30
CA SER A 294 -15.32 11.63 11.44
C SER A 294 -16.61 11.60 12.27
N ASN A 295 -17.48 10.61 12.03
CA ASN A 295 -18.78 10.52 12.71
C ASN A 295 -18.61 10.03 14.15
N LYS A 296 -18.93 10.86 15.14
CA LYS A 296 -18.83 10.44 16.56
C LYS A 296 -19.90 9.42 16.96
N LYS A 297 -21.03 9.35 16.24
CA LYS A 297 -22.13 8.41 16.52
C LYS A 297 -21.85 6.99 16.01
N SER A 298 -20.79 6.80 15.24
CA SER A 298 -20.33 5.49 14.77
C SER A 298 -19.27 4.88 15.70
N ARG A 299 -18.99 5.56 16.82
CA ARG A 299 -17.95 5.16 17.77
C ARG A 299 -18.42 3.96 18.58
N GLU A 300 -17.71 2.86 18.48
CA GLU A 300 -17.96 1.64 19.24
C GLU A 300 -16.69 1.21 19.96
N GLU A 301 -16.78 0.97 21.27
CA GLU A 301 -15.69 0.42 22.07
C GLU A 301 -15.85 -1.09 22.22
N ILE A 302 -14.80 -1.84 21.91
CA ILE A 302 -14.84 -3.31 21.83
C ILE A 302 -13.72 -3.88 22.70
N LYS A 303 -14.06 -4.84 23.56
CA LYS A 303 -13.06 -5.55 24.37
C LYS A 303 -12.41 -6.66 23.55
N PHE A 304 -11.17 -7.02 23.90
CA PHE A 304 -10.52 -8.18 23.31
C PHE A 304 -11.09 -9.45 23.92
N ASP A 305 -11.45 -10.41 23.07
CA ASP A 305 -11.94 -11.71 23.53
C ASP A 305 -10.78 -12.67 23.81
N ARG A 306 -9.70 -12.56 23.03
CA ARG A 306 -8.54 -13.45 23.13
C ARG A 306 -7.27 -12.75 22.70
N CYS A 307 -6.19 -12.98 23.44
CA CYS A 307 -4.84 -12.59 23.06
C CYS A 307 -3.89 -13.78 23.13
N SER A 308 -2.95 -13.84 22.19
CA SER A 308 -1.93 -14.88 22.08
C SER A 308 -0.63 -14.30 21.54
N THR A 309 0.41 -15.12 21.42
CA THR A 309 1.69 -14.75 20.78
C THR A 309 1.54 -14.33 19.32
N ARG A 310 0.45 -14.72 18.64
CA ARG A 310 0.16 -14.36 17.25
C ARG A 310 -0.62 -13.05 17.10
N GLY A 311 -1.07 -12.46 18.20
CA GLY A 311 -1.91 -11.27 18.21
C GLY A 311 -3.17 -11.43 19.05
N CYS A 312 -4.02 -10.42 19.01
CA CYS A 312 -5.30 -10.36 19.71
C CYS A 312 -6.47 -10.35 18.74
N SER A 313 -7.62 -10.80 19.21
CA SER A 313 -8.90 -10.74 18.50
C SER A 313 -9.97 -10.06 19.33
N ALA A 314 -10.85 -9.34 18.66
CA ALA A 314 -12.07 -8.75 19.21
C ALA A 314 -13.24 -9.03 18.27
N GLN A 315 -14.42 -9.21 18.84
CA GLN A 315 -15.65 -9.51 18.13
C GLN A 315 -16.74 -8.52 18.51
N ILE A 316 -17.54 -8.10 17.53
CA ILE A 316 -18.72 -7.28 17.74
C ILE A 316 -19.87 -7.76 16.87
N GLU A 317 -21.08 -7.76 17.42
CA GLU A 317 -22.31 -7.93 16.65
C GLU A 317 -22.64 -6.63 15.91
N LEU A 318 -22.84 -6.73 14.60
CA LEU A 318 -23.11 -5.58 13.76
C LEU A 318 -24.61 -5.27 13.75
N SER A 319 -24.98 -4.13 14.32
CA SER A 319 -26.36 -3.63 14.22
C SER A 319 -26.69 -3.20 12.78
N ARG A 320 -27.98 -3.25 12.42
CA ARG A 320 -28.46 -2.71 11.13
C ARG A 320 -28.06 -1.24 10.93
N GLY A 321 -28.02 -0.47 12.00
CA GLY A 321 -27.60 0.93 11.98
C GLY A 321 -26.12 1.08 11.63
N LEU A 322 -25.25 0.27 12.23
CA LEU A 322 -23.82 0.28 11.96
C LEU A 322 -23.52 -0.18 10.52
N ILE A 323 -24.21 -1.22 10.04
CA ILE A 323 -24.09 -1.68 8.63
C ILE A 323 -24.48 -0.56 7.67
N LYS A 324 -25.58 0.16 7.93
CA LYS A 324 -26.00 1.30 7.10
C LYS A 324 -24.92 2.38 7.06
N GLN A 325 -24.26 2.65 8.19
CA GLN A 325 -23.16 3.61 8.26
C GLN A 325 -21.92 3.11 7.50
N LEU A 326 -21.56 1.83 7.62
CA LEU A 326 -20.44 1.23 6.85
C LEU A 326 -20.69 1.30 5.33
N LYS A 327 -21.94 1.09 4.88
CA LYS A 327 -22.32 1.24 3.47
C LYS A 327 -22.21 2.67 2.94
N ALA A 328 -22.38 3.66 3.81
CA ALA A 328 -22.37 5.08 3.45
C ALA A 328 -21.00 5.76 3.66
N GLY A 329 -20.12 5.17 4.47
CA GLY A 329 -18.84 5.74 4.84
C GLY A 329 -17.73 5.51 3.82
N ALA A 330 -16.62 6.23 3.97
CA ALA A 330 -15.44 6.08 3.13
C ALA A 330 -14.34 5.27 3.81
N ARG A 331 -14.14 5.46 5.12
CA ARG A 331 -13.14 4.75 5.92
C ARG A 331 -13.68 4.35 7.28
N LEU A 332 -13.27 3.17 7.74
CA LEU A 332 -13.42 2.72 9.11
C LEU A 332 -12.06 2.79 9.80
N PHE A 333 -11.95 3.58 10.84
CA PHE A 333 -10.77 3.66 11.69
C PHE A 333 -10.89 2.63 12.81
N VAL A 334 -9.91 1.73 12.89
CA VAL A 334 -9.75 0.78 14.00
C VAL A 334 -8.59 1.25 14.86
N SER A 335 -8.91 1.79 16.03
CA SER A 335 -7.95 2.41 16.94
C SER A 335 -7.65 1.51 18.14
N VAL A 336 -6.38 1.25 18.40
CA VAL A 336 -5.88 0.39 19.47
C VAL A 336 -4.98 1.20 20.39
N PRO A 337 -5.40 1.49 21.63
CA PRO A 337 -4.54 2.08 22.65
C PRO A 337 -3.35 1.18 22.98
N LEU A 338 -2.16 1.76 23.14
CA LEU A 338 -0.93 1.03 23.45
C LEU A 338 -0.49 1.33 24.88
N HIS A 339 0.19 0.38 25.54
CA HIS A 339 0.74 0.63 26.87
C HIS A 339 1.89 1.65 26.87
N SER A 340 2.64 1.73 25.77
CA SER A 340 3.85 2.55 25.66
C SER A 340 3.60 3.98 25.15
N SER A 341 2.36 4.33 24.81
CA SER A 341 2.01 5.58 24.16
C SER A 341 0.59 6.02 24.50
N ASP A 342 0.43 7.28 24.88
CA ASP A 342 -0.89 7.90 25.08
C ASP A 342 -1.67 8.07 23.77
N LYS A 343 -0.97 8.08 22.62
CA LYS A 343 -1.62 8.10 21.31
C LYS A 343 -1.98 6.68 20.88
N PRO A 344 -3.27 6.40 20.60
CA PRO A 344 -3.67 5.11 20.04
C PRO A 344 -3.12 4.96 18.63
N PHE A 345 -2.83 3.71 18.26
CA PHE A 345 -2.52 3.38 16.88
C PHE A 345 -3.81 3.17 16.10
N SER A 346 -3.96 3.75 14.91
CA SER A 346 -5.20 3.67 14.15
C SER A 346 -4.96 3.11 12.74
N PHE A 347 -5.70 2.07 12.39
CA PHE A 347 -5.71 1.48 11.06
C PHE A 347 -6.88 2.06 10.24
N PRO A 348 -6.62 2.69 9.08
CA PRO A 348 -7.68 3.14 8.19
C PRO A 348 -8.11 2.02 7.25
N VAL A 349 -9.17 1.30 7.61
CA VAL A 349 -9.82 0.30 6.76
C VAL A 349 -10.63 1.02 5.67
N SER A 350 -10.42 0.66 4.40
CA SER A 350 -11.17 1.25 3.29
C SER A 350 -12.58 0.66 3.23
N LEU A 351 -13.60 1.51 3.06
CA LEU A 351 -14.99 1.07 2.82
C LEU A 351 -15.33 1.04 1.32
N HIS A 352 -14.36 1.29 0.45
CA HIS A 352 -14.58 1.23 -0.99
C HIS A 352 -14.81 -0.22 -1.44
N GLY A 353 -16.01 -0.48 -1.98
CA GLY A 353 -16.46 -1.82 -2.36
C GLY A 353 -17.20 -2.59 -1.27
N PHE A 354 -17.27 -2.08 -0.04
CA PHE A 354 -17.94 -2.73 1.10
C PHE A 354 -19.40 -3.08 0.78
N THR A 355 -20.18 -2.13 0.27
CA THR A 355 -21.60 -2.34 -0.02
C THR A 355 -21.83 -3.51 -0.98
N LYS A 356 -21.04 -3.60 -2.06
CA LYS A 356 -21.16 -4.68 -3.04
C LYS A 356 -20.76 -6.03 -2.45
N ALA A 357 -19.65 -6.06 -1.69
CA ALA A 357 -19.19 -7.26 -1.02
C ALA A 357 -20.25 -7.78 -0.02
N PHE A 358 -20.80 -6.87 0.78
CA PHE A 358 -21.83 -7.18 1.76
C PHE A 358 -23.13 -7.68 1.11
N ASP A 359 -23.59 -7.04 0.04
CA ASP A 359 -24.79 -7.48 -0.67
C ASP A 359 -24.62 -8.87 -1.32
N SER A 360 -23.41 -9.17 -1.82
CA SER A 360 -23.05 -10.52 -2.29
C SER A 360 -23.04 -11.55 -1.16
N LEU A 361 -22.49 -11.18 0.01
CA LEU A 361 -22.54 -12.03 1.21
C LEU A 361 -23.97 -12.39 1.60
N GLU A 362 -24.88 -11.41 1.66
CA GLU A 362 -26.30 -11.65 1.97
C GLU A 362 -26.97 -12.55 0.92
N SER A 363 -26.69 -12.32 -0.36
CA SER A 363 -27.23 -13.13 -1.46
C SER A 363 -26.81 -14.60 -1.34
N ARG A 364 -25.56 -14.86 -0.94
CA ARG A 364 -25.04 -16.21 -0.73
C ARG A 364 -25.65 -16.90 0.48
N ARG A 365 -25.87 -16.17 1.57
CA ARG A 365 -26.59 -16.70 2.73
C ARG A 365 -28.01 -17.14 2.34
N ALA A 366 -28.71 -16.34 1.55
CA ALA A 366 -30.05 -16.69 1.09
C ALA A 366 -30.04 -17.95 0.21
N ALA A 367 -29.06 -18.06 -0.69
CA ALA A 367 -28.89 -19.23 -1.55
C ALA A 367 -28.53 -20.52 -0.78
N SER A 368 -27.79 -20.44 0.33
CA SER A 368 -27.44 -21.60 1.15
C SER A 368 -28.57 -22.06 2.09
N GLN A 369 -29.66 -21.29 2.19
CA GLN A 369 -30.81 -21.57 3.07
C GLN A 369 -32.02 -22.15 2.33
N ASN A 370 -32.01 -22.13 0.99
CA ASN A 370 -32.96 -22.79 0.11
C ASN A 370 -32.36 -24.07 -0.45
#